data_AF-A0A9P1KII7-F1
#
_entry.id   AF-A0A9P1KII7-F1
#
_cell.length_a   1.000
_cell.length_b   1.000
_cell.length_c   1.000
_cell.angle_alpha   90.00
_cell.angle_beta   90.00
_cell.angle_gamma   90.00
#
_symmetry.space_group_name_H-M   'P 1'
#
loop_
_entity.id
_entity.type
_entity.pdbx_description
1 polymer ?
#
loop_
_entity_poly.entity_id
_entity_poly.type
_entity_poly.pdbx_seq_one_letter_code
_entity_poly.pdbx_strand_id
1 'polypeptide(L)'
;MRRGIIIDTGPLVALLNKRDSWHEWVKQEVAQVKPPLLTCESVISEACFLLKNLHNGQESVIYLLNNGTIQISFRLNEEAASIQELSRRYQSVPMSLADACIVRMAELYPQSMVLTLDSDFTIYRKNRNQEIPLIMPPS
;
A
#
# COMPACT_ATOMS: atom_id res chain seq x y z
N MET A 1 -8.31 -9.13 -15.47
CA MET A 1 -7.30 -8.42 -14.66
C MET A 1 -7.94 -7.21 -13.99
N ARG A 2 -7.71 -7.04 -12.69
CA ARG A 2 -8.21 -5.92 -11.87
C ARG A 2 -7.49 -4.61 -12.23
N ARG A 3 -8.11 -3.46 -11.98
CA ARG A 3 -7.52 -2.12 -12.18
C ARG A 3 -7.72 -1.28 -10.94
N GLY A 4 -6.91 -0.23 -10.78
CA GLY A 4 -7.04 0.70 -9.66
C GLY A 4 -6.72 0.04 -8.32
N ILE A 5 -5.66 -0.77 -8.27
CA ILE A 5 -5.20 -1.37 -7.01
C ILE A 5 -4.20 -0.43 -6.38
N ILE A 6 -4.43 -0.11 -5.11
CA ILE A 6 -3.47 0.58 -4.26
C ILE A 6 -2.67 -0.50 -3.53
N ILE A 7 -1.34 -0.42 -3.58
CA ILE A 7 -0.45 -1.37 -2.91
C ILE A 7 0.21 -0.73 -1.68
N ASP A 8 0.12 -1.46 -0.57
CA ASP A 8 0.72 -1.15 0.71
C ASP A 8 2.16 -1.71 0.85
N THR A 9 2.88 -1.32 1.90
CA THR A 9 4.26 -1.72 2.19
C THR A 9 4.41 -3.24 2.29
N GLY A 10 3.54 -3.91 3.05
CA GLY A 10 3.64 -5.36 3.31
C GLY A 10 3.71 -6.19 2.01
N PRO A 11 2.69 -6.10 1.13
CA PRO A 11 2.73 -6.78 -0.16
C PRO A 11 3.88 -6.34 -1.06
N LEU A 12 4.27 -5.05 -1.07
CA LEU A 12 5.41 -4.60 -1.88
C LEU A 12 6.72 -5.29 -1.44
N VAL A 13 6.94 -5.41 -0.13
CA VAL A 13 8.08 -6.12 0.45
C VAL A 13 8.00 -7.61 0.14
N ALA A 14 6.85 -8.24 0.37
CA ALA A 14 6.65 -9.67 0.12
C ALA A 14 6.82 -10.03 -1.37
N LEU A 15 6.41 -9.16 -2.29
CA LEU A 15 6.62 -9.35 -3.73
C LEU A 15 8.12 -9.44 -4.09
N LEU A 16 8.97 -8.67 -3.42
CA LEU A 16 10.41 -8.58 -3.71
C LEU A 16 11.25 -9.59 -2.90
N ASN A 17 10.83 -9.90 -1.68
CA ASN A 17 11.52 -10.85 -0.81
C ASN A 17 10.99 -12.28 -1.01
N LYS A 18 11.73 -13.08 -1.78
CA LYS A 18 11.38 -14.51 -2.04
C LYS A 18 11.29 -15.40 -0.80
N ARG A 19 11.83 -14.95 0.35
CA ARG A 19 11.77 -15.69 1.62
C ARG A 19 10.59 -15.26 2.50
N ASP A 20 9.84 -14.25 2.08
CA ASP A 20 8.64 -13.82 2.77
C ASP A 20 7.58 -14.92 2.72
N SER A 21 6.89 -15.18 3.84
CA SER A 21 5.86 -16.22 3.91
C SER A 21 4.69 -15.97 2.97
N TRP A 22 4.43 -14.70 2.62
CA TRP A 22 3.35 -14.30 1.72
C TRP A 22 3.81 -14.08 0.27
N HIS A 23 5.08 -14.33 -0.05
CA HIS A 23 5.65 -14.07 -1.39
C HIS A 23 4.81 -14.67 -2.53
N GLU A 24 4.48 -15.97 -2.44
CA GLU A 24 3.75 -16.65 -3.51
C GLU A 24 2.30 -16.15 -3.62
N TRP A 25 1.65 -15.87 -2.50
CA TRP A 25 0.28 -15.31 -2.51
C TRP A 25 0.26 -13.93 -3.16
N VAL A 26 1.15 -13.03 -2.74
CA VAL A 26 1.23 -11.67 -3.31
C VAL A 26 1.56 -11.72 -4.80
N LYS A 27 2.50 -12.57 -5.20
CA LYS A 27 2.88 -12.73 -6.61
C LYS A 27 1.69 -13.18 -7.47
N GLN A 28 0.85 -14.09 -6.97
CA GLN A 28 -0.37 -14.52 -7.66
C GLN A 28 -1.39 -13.37 -7.75
N GLU A 29 -1.59 -12.62 -6.68
CA GLU A 29 -2.51 -11.47 -6.69
C GLU A 29 -2.04 -10.39 -7.67
N VAL A 30 -0.77 -10.01 -7.63
CA VAL A 30 -0.17 -9.00 -8.52
C VAL A 30 -0.26 -9.44 -9.99
N ALA A 31 -0.11 -10.73 -10.30
CA ALA A 31 -0.27 -11.25 -11.66
C ALA A 31 -1.69 -11.06 -12.22
N GLN A 32 -2.70 -10.90 -11.35
CA GLN A 32 -4.08 -10.63 -11.75
C GLN A 32 -4.41 -9.13 -11.86
N VAL A 33 -3.45 -8.24 -11.57
CA VAL A 33 -3.62 -6.79 -11.61
C VAL A 33 -3.02 -6.22 -12.88
N LYS A 34 -3.76 -5.33 -13.54
CA LYS A 34 -3.23 -4.55 -14.66
C LYS A 34 -2.44 -3.36 -14.10
N PRO A 35 -1.14 -3.22 -14.41
CA PRO A 35 -0.34 -2.08 -13.97
C PRO A 35 -0.89 -0.73 -14.46
N PRO A 36 -0.57 0.37 -13.76
CA PRO A 36 0.24 0.41 -12.53
C PRO A 36 -0.57 0.06 -11.28
N LEU A 37 0.10 -0.50 -10.26
CA LEU A 37 -0.41 -0.43 -8.88
C LEU A 37 -0.07 0.96 -8.32
N LEU A 38 -1.05 1.61 -7.69
CA LEU A 38 -0.89 2.95 -7.14
C LEU A 38 -0.30 2.87 -5.73
N THR A 39 0.58 3.80 -5.38
CA THR A 39 1.13 3.91 -4.02
C THR A 39 1.57 5.35 -3.72
N CYS A 40 2.28 5.57 -2.61
CA CYS A 40 2.77 6.87 -2.14
C CYS A 40 4.23 6.80 -1.69
N GLU A 41 4.91 7.96 -1.56
CA GLU A 41 6.31 8.05 -1.16
C GLU A 41 6.59 7.40 0.21
N SER A 42 5.65 7.49 1.17
CA SER A 42 5.83 6.89 2.50
C SER A 42 5.91 5.36 2.44
N VAL A 43 5.07 4.72 1.62
CA VAL A 43 5.14 3.26 1.38
C VAL A 43 6.46 2.88 0.70
N ILE A 44 6.91 3.67 -0.28
CA ILE A 44 8.20 3.44 -0.93
C ILE A 44 9.36 3.57 0.07
N SER A 45 9.33 4.59 0.92
CA SER A 45 10.36 4.82 1.94
C SER A 45 10.44 3.66 2.93
N GLU A 46 9.29 3.19 3.43
CA GLU A 46 9.20 2.08 4.36
C GLU A 46 9.64 0.75 3.71
N ALA A 47 9.19 0.47 2.48
CA ALA A 47 9.60 -0.71 1.74
C ALA A 47 11.12 -0.75 1.52
N CYS A 48 11.73 0.39 1.14
CA CYS A 48 13.19 0.49 1.01
C CYS A 48 13.90 0.21 2.34
N PHE A 49 13.36 0.73 3.45
CA PHE A 49 13.92 0.49 4.78
C PHE A 49 13.83 -0.98 5.20
N LEU A 50 12.69 -1.63 4.97
CA LEU A 50 12.48 -3.04 5.30
C LEU A 50 13.33 -3.98 4.44
N LEU A 51 13.57 -3.60 3.18
CA LEU A 51 14.37 -4.39 2.23
C LEU A 51 15.88 -4.08 2.29
N LYS A 52 16.35 -3.20 3.20
CA LYS A 52 17.76 -2.76 3.25
C LYS A 52 18.80 -3.87 3.40
N ASN A 53 18.41 -5.01 3.97
CA ASN A 53 19.29 -6.17 4.16
C ASN A 53 19.17 -7.22 3.03
N LEU A 54 18.22 -7.04 2.11
CA LEU A 54 18.10 -7.88 0.93
C LEU A 54 19.07 -7.37 -0.15
N HIS A 55 19.79 -8.29 -0.79
CA HIS A 55 20.63 -7.92 -1.93
C HIS A 55 19.77 -7.24 -3.01
N ASN A 56 20.16 -6.02 -3.40
CA ASN A 56 19.44 -5.13 -4.33
C ASN A 56 18.01 -4.79 -3.92
N GLY A 57 17.67 -4.83 -2.62
CA GLY A 57 16.31 -4.57 -2.12
C GLY A 57 15.77 -3.19 -2.54
N GLN A 58 16.48 -2.11 -2.18
CA GLN A 58 16.10 -0.75 -2.56
C GLN A 58 16.08 -0.56 -4.08
N GLU A 59 17.11 -1.04 -4.78
CA GLU A 59 17.17 -0.96 -6.26
C GLU A 59 15.96 -1.63 -6.90
N SER A 60 15.51 -2.78 -6.38
CA SER A 60 14.34 -3.50 -6.88
C SER A 60 13.05 -2.69 -6.73
N VAL A 61 12.87 -1.96 -5.62
CA VAL A 61 11.73 -1.05 -5.44
C VAL A 61 11.76 0.05 -6.50
N ILE A 62 12.92 0.68 -6.73
CA ILE A 62 13.09 1.73 -7.73
C ILE A 62 12.88 1.18 -9.15
N TYR A 63 13.30 -0.06 -9.43
CA TYR A 63 13.06 -0.71 -10.71
C TYR A 63 11.56 -0.88 -11.01
N LEU A 64 10.74 -1.23 -10.02
CA LEU A 64 9.29 -1.34 -10.18
C LEU A 64 8.62 0.02 -10.49
N LEU A 65 9.17 1.12 -9.97
CA LEU A 65 8.73 2.48 -10.34
C LEU A 65 9.13 2.79 -11.78
N ASN A 66 10.40 2.55 -12.11
CA ASN A 66 10.97 2.91 -13.41
C ASN A 66 10.31 2.14 -14.57
N ASN A 67 9.95 0.88 -14.36
CA ASN A 67 9.29 0.05 -15.39
C ASN A 67 7.76 0.21 -15.43
N GLY A 68 7.18 1.06 -14.57
CA GLY A 68 5.73 1.34 -14.52
C GLY A 68 4.88 0.24 -13.87
N THR A 69 5.48 -0.73 -13.16
CA THR A 69 4.73 -1.72 -12.39
C THR A 69 3.98 -1.05 -11.24
N ILE A 70 4.64 -0.13 -10.54
CA ILE A 70 4.04 0.70 -9.50
C ILE A 70 4.18 2.19 -9.85
N GLN A 71 3.24 3.00 -9.37
CA GLN A 71 3.21 4.45 -9.62
C GLN A 71 2.85 5.21 -8.35
N ILE A 72 3.68 6.20 -7.99
CA ILE A 72 3.36 7.16 -6.93
C ILE A 72 2.28 8.11 -7.48
N SER A 73 1.08 8.03 -6.91
CA SER A 73 -0.10 8.81 -7.36
C SER A 73 -0.75 9.55 -6.19
N PHE A 74 0.09 10.06 -5.31
CA PHE A 74 -0.28 10.75 -4.08
C PHE A 74 0.67 11.93 -3.84
N ARG A 75 0.16 13.02 -3.29
CA ARG A 75 0.93 14.22 -2.96
C ARG A 75 0.60 14.63 -1.54
N LEU A 76 1.49 14.28 -0.60
CA LEU A 76 1.24 14.46 0.84
C LEU A 76 0.90 15.92 1.20
N ASN A 77 1.56 16.88 0.56
CA ASN A 77 1.34 18.31 0.82
C ASN A 77 -0.07 18.78 0.42
N GLU A 78 -0.70 18.15 -0.58
CA GLU A 78 -2.05 18.48 -1.03
C GLU A 78 -3.11 17.91 -0.08
N GLU A 79 -2.75 16.85 0.66
CA GLU A 79 -3.69 16.07 1.48
C GLU A 79 -3.41 16.16 2.99
N ALA A 80 -2.48 17.02 3.41
CA ALA A 80 -1.97 17.08 4.79
C ALA A 80 -3.06 17.26 5.86
N ALA A 81 -4.10 18.06 5.59
CA ALA A 81 -5.22 18.26 6.51
C ALA A 81 -6.04 16.96 6.70
N SER A 82 -6.30 16.23 5.61
CA SER A 82 -7.00 14.94 5.65
C SER A 82 -6.18 13.89 6.40
N ILE A 83 -4.86 13.87 6.15
CA ILE A 83 -3.93 12.98 6.87
C ILE A 83 -3.93 13.28 8.37
N GLN A 84 -3.86 14.55 8.75
CA GLN A 84 -3.95 14.96 10.16
C GLN A 84 -5.26 14.50 10.81
N GLU A 85 -6.40 14.63 10.11
CA GLU A 85 -7.69 14.16 10.61
C GLU A 85 -7.71 12.64 10.81
N LEU A 86 -7.20 11.88 9.82
CA LEU A 86 -7.10 10.42 9.89
C LEU A 86 -6.23 9.96 11.07
N SER A 87 -5.03 10.52 11.21
CA SER A 87 -4.13 10.20 12.32
C SER A 87 -4.76 10.50 13.68
N ARG A 88 -5.51 11.60 13.80
CA ARG A 88 -6.24 11.93 15.04
C ARG A 88 -7.39 10.96 15.30
N ARG A 89 -8.15 10.58 14.26
CA ARG A 89 -9.27 9.63 14.38
C ARG A 89 -8.80 8.27 14.87
N TYR A 90 -7.69 7.79 14.31
CA TYR A 90 -7.17 6.46 14.60
C TYR A 90 -6.06 6.45 15.66
N GLN A 91 -5.92 7.50 16.48
CA GLN A 91 -4.87 7.59 17.51
C GLN A 91 -4.83 6.43 18.52
N SER A 92 -5.92 5.68 18.66
CA SER A 92 -6.03 4.50 19.53
C SER A 92 -5.65 3.18 18.85
N VAL A 93 -5.28 3.22 17.57
CA VAL A 93 -4.83 2.11 16.72
C VAL A 93 -3.47 2.53 16.13
N PRO A 94 -2.49 1.63 15.90
CA PRO A 94 -1.19 2.03 15.37
C PRO A 94 -1.28 2.42 13.88
N MET A 95 -1.75 3.64 13.58
CA MET A 95 -1.77 4.18 12.22
C MET A 95 -0.45 4.86 11.89
N SER A 96 0.30 4.29 10.94
CA SER A 96 1.50 4.93 10.39
C SER A 96 1.14 6.04 9.39
N LEU A 97 2.14 6.83 8.97
CA LEU A 97 1.96 7.78 7.87
C LEU A 97 1.62 7.05 6.55
N ALA A 98 2.20 5.88 6.31
CA ALA A 98 1.90 5.08 5.12
C ALA A 98 0.42 4.67 5.12
N ASP A 99 -0.10 4.16 6.22
CA ASP A 99 -1.50 3.75 6.34
C ASP A 99 -2.44 4.92 6.13
N ALA A 100 -2.17 6.07 6.76
CA ALA A 100 -2.95 7.29 6.56
C ALA A 100 -2.97 7.71 5.08
N CYS A 101 -1.84 7.62 4.39
CA CYS A 101 -1.76 7.91 2.95
C CYS A 101 -2.58 6.91 2.13
N ILE A 102 -2.50 5.61 2.42
CA ILE A 102 -3.28 4.58 1.70
C ILE A 102 -4.78 4.76 1.93
N VAL A 103 -5.21 5.02 3.17
CA VAL A 103 -6.63 5.31 3.47
C VAL A 103 -7.08 6.54 2.69
N ARG A 104 -6.26 7.60 2.66
CA ARG A 104 -6.59 8.81 1.89
C ARG A 104 -6.62 8.55 0.39
N MET A 105 -5.70 7.76 -0.16
CA MET A 105 -5.75 7.33 -1.55
C MET A 105 -7.03 6.55 -1.85
N ALA A 106 -7.49 5.67 -0.95
CA ALA A 106 -8.74 4.93 -1.15
C ALA A 106 -9.99 5.86 -1.19
N GLU A 107 -9.93 7.03 -0.55
CA GLU A 107 -10.94 8.09 -0.69
C GLU A 107 -10.87 8.80 -2.04
N LEU A 108 -9.65 9.16 -2.49
CA LEU A 108 -9.40 9.85 -3.76
C LEU A 108 -9.71 8.97 -4.99
N TYR A 109 -9.51 7.66 -4.87
CA TYR A 109 -9.78 6.67 -5.90
C TYR A 109 -10.95 5.76 -5.45
N PRO A 110 -12.21 6.19 -5.53
CA PRO A 110 -13.33 5.52 -4.87
C PRO A 110 -13.61 4.10 -5.37
N GLN A 111 -13.20 3.78 -6.61
CA GLN A 111 -13.32 2.45 -7.22
C GLN A 111 -12.11 1.53 -6.96
N SER A 112 -11.15 1.99 -6.16
CA SER A 112 -9.94 1.22 -5.86
C SER A 112 -10.17 0.13 -4.80
N MET A 113 -9.27 -0.85 -4.81
CA MET A 113 -9.07 -1.78 -3.70
C MET A 113 -7.65 -1.62 -3.16
N VAL A 114 -7.46 -1.92 -1.88
CA VAL A 114 -6.16 -1.92 -1.22
C VAL A 114 -5.64 -3.35 -1.10
N LEU A 115 -4.48 -3.61 -1.70
CA LEU A 115 -3.70 -4.83 -1.46
C LEU A 115 -2.80 -4.57 -0.25
N THR A 116 -3.04 -5.30 0.85
CA THR A 116 -2.30 -5.18 2.12
C THR A 116 -2.18 -6.54 2.81
N LEU A 117 -1.22 -6.66 3.73
CA LEU A 117 -1.07 -7.78 4.66
C LEU A 117 -1.39 -7.37 6.10
N ASP A 118 -1.71 -6.10 6.34
CA ASP A 118 -1.99 -5.56 7.66
C ASP A 118 -3.49 -5.63 7.98
N SER A 119 -3.83 -6.34 9.06
CA SER A 119 -5.20 -6.49 9.55
C SER A 119 -5.82 -5.18 10.03
N ASP A 120 -5.03 -4.17 10.37
CA ASP A 120 -5.57 -2.90 10.86
C ASP A 120 -6.37 -2.16 9.77
N PHE A 121 -6.11 -2.44 8.48
CA PHE A 121 -6.94 -1.97 7.37
C PHE A 121 -8.40 -2.45 7.43
N THR A 122 -8.70 -3.54 8.16
CA THR A 122 -10.08 -3.98 8.39
C THR A 122 -10.83 -3.04 9.36
N ILE A 123 -10.11 -2.29 10.18
CA ILE A 123 -10.64 -1.31 11.14
C ILE A 123 -10.77 0.06 10.47
N TYR A 124 -9.82 0.41 9.59
CA TYR A 124 -9.83 1.69 8.89
C TYR A 124 -11.07 1.84 7.98
N ARG A 125 -11.49 3.09 7.79
CA ARG A 125 -12.66 3.48 7.01
C ARG A 125 -12.31 4.64 6.10
N LYS A 126 -12.75 4.55 4.85
CA LYS A 126 -12.71 5.67 3.89
C LYS A 126 -14.00 6.48 3.99
N ASN A 127 -13.95 7.76 3.66
CA ASN A 127 -15.12 8.66 3.68
C ASN A 127 -15.86 8.59 5.03
N ARG A 128 -15.08 8.58 6.12
CA ARG A 128 -15.49 8.47 7.53
C ARG A 128 -15.99 7.10 7.99
N ASN A 129 -16.88 6.43 7.27
CA ASN A 129 -17.54 5.22 7.75
C ASN A 129 -17.66 4.09 6.72
N GLN A 130 -17.13 4.28 5.52
CA GLN A 130 -17.21 3.26 4.47
C GLN A 130 -16.05 2.28 4.61
N GLU A 131 -16.33 1.00 4.43
CA GLU A 131 -15.31 -0.02 4.38
C GLU A 131 -14.39 0.20 3.18
N ILE A 132 -13.11 -0.08 3.39
CA ILE A 132 -12.11 -0.09 2.32
C ILE A 132 -12.20 -1.48 1.67
N PRO A 133 -12.41 -1.59 0.35
CA PRO A 133 -12.32 -2.88 -0.33
C PRO A 133 -10.88 -3.41 -0.24
N LEU A 134 -10.68 -4.57 0.39
CA LEU A 134 -9.35 -5.13 0.63
C LEU A 134 -9.08 -6.36 -0.24
N ILE A 135 -7.82 -6.52 -0.63
CA ILE A 135 -7.24 -7.77 -1.14
C ILE A 135 -6.24 -8.21 -0.08
N MET A 136 -6.60 -9.25 0.68
CA MET A 136 -5.82 -9.78 1.80
C MET A 136 -5.82 -11.30 1.76
N PRO A 137 -4.82 -11.96 2.36
CA PRO A 137 -4.82 -13.41 2.47
C PRO A 137 -6.04 -13.91 3.27
N PRO A 138 -6.53 -15.13 2.99
CA PRO A 138 -7.53 -15.77 3.84
C PRO A 138 -6.97 -15.99 5.25
N SER A 139 -7.82 -15.78 6.26
CA SER A 139 -7.55 -16.05 7.68
C SER A 139 -7.47 -17.54 7.98
#